data_AF-A0A3N5F2H8-F1
#
_entry.id   AF-A0A3N5F2H8-F1
#
_cell.length_a   1.000
_cell.length_b   1.000
_cell.length_c   1.000
_cell.angle_alpha   90.00
_cell.angle_beta   90.00
_cell.angle_gamma   90.00
#
_symmetry.space_group_name_H-M   'P 1'
#
loop_
_entity.id
_entity.type
_entity.pdbx_description
1 polymer ?
#
loop_
_entity_poly.entity_id
_entity_poly.type
_entity_poly.pdbx_seq_one_letter_code
_entity_poly.pdbx_strand_id
1 'polypeptide(L)'
;MGFSFERGVGEMHEAYGHRAESIMEKTFSKTSGDANLWKRFIRYEKTSPGKAACGNIHFAPNSQTDYEWGNKTPVKSECYDWLLNFPNFKGDIRTVDDSEWGGGEIRAHHKWWFDHFPRVAGRKNGVHNNWWQYVAAPQQVIV
;
A
#
# COMPACT_ATOMS: atom_id res chain seq x y z
N MET A 1 17.85 6.34 0.45
CA MET A 1 17.68 5.82 1.82
C MET A 1 18.33 4.44 1.91
N GLY A 2 19.02 4.15 3.02
CA GLY A 2 19.72 2.89 3.31
C GLY A 2 19.25 2.28 4.63
N PHE A 3 19.82 1.14 5.04
CA PHE A 3 19.43 0.44 6.27
C PHE A 3 20.25 0.89 7.48
N SER A 4 19.61 0.96 8.66
CA SER A 4 20.30 1.10 9.93
C SER A 4 20.50 -0.28 10.55
N PHE A 5 21.75 -0.65 10.80
CA PHE A 5 22.10 -1.91 11.48
C PHE A 5 21.84 -1.87 12.99
N GLU A 6 21.48 -0.70 13.53
CA GLU A 6 21.15 -0.50 14.95
C GLU A 6 19.66 -0.79 15.25
N ARG A 7 18.87 -1.12 14.22
CA ARG A 7 17.42 -1.31 14.28
C ARG A 7 17.01 -2.71 13.85
N GLY A 8 15.78 -3.10 14.19
CA GLY A 8 15.23 -4.40 13.82
C GLY A 8 14.88 -4.51 12.34
N VAL A 9 14.54 -5.74 11.93
CA VAL A 9 14.13 -6.04 10.55
C VAL A 9 12.84 -5.32 10.17
N GLY A 10 11.92 -5.10 11.12
CA GLY A 10 10.69 -4.34 10.88
C GLY A 10 10.98 -2.92 10.43
N GLU A 11 11.90 -2.24 11.10
CA GLU A 11 12.32 -0.88 10.79
C GLU A 11 13.12 -0.80 9.48
N MET A 12 13.84 -1.87 9.10
CA MET A 12 14.42 -1.96 7.76
C MET A 12 13.33 -2.02 6.67
N HIS A 13 12.24 -2.74 6.91
CA HIS A 13 11.10 -2.78 5.99
C HIS A 13 10.36 -1.43 5.96
N GLU A 14 10.19 -0.80 7.12
CA GLU A 14 9.64 0.55 7.27
C GLU A 14 10.41 1.57 6.40
N ALA A 15 11.74 1.59 6.51
CA ALA A 15 12.59 2.50 5.72
C ALA A 15 12.47 2.26 4.21
N TYR A 16 12.33 0.99 3.80
CA TYR A 16 12.07 0.65 2.40
C TYR A 16 10.65 1.04 1.97
N GLY A 17 9.67 0.90 2.87
CA GLY A 17 8.29 1.38 2.74
C GLY A 17 8.22 2.87 2.46
N HIS A 18 8.85 3.69 3.29
CA HIS A 18 8.94 5.13 3.06
C HIS A 18 9.56 5.51 1.73
N ARG A 19 10.58 4.76 1.28
CA ARG A 19 11.14 4.96 -0.06
C ARG A 19 10.10 4.66 -1.13
N ALA A 20 9.35 3.56 -1.00
CA ALA A 20 8.28 3.21 -1.92
C ALA A 20 7.21 4.31 -1.95
N GLU A 21 6.74 4.78 -0.79
CA GLU A 21 5.74 5.85 -0.71
C GLU A 21 6.20 7.12 -1.42
N SER A 22 7.44 7.56 -1.18
CA SER A 22 7.99 8.75 -1.83
C SER A 22 8.05 8.60 -3.36
N ILE A 23 8.48 7.43 -3.85
CA ILE A 23 8.53 7.14 -5.28
C ILE A 23 7.13 7.10 -5.88
N MET A 24 6.17 6.44 -5.23
CA MET A 24 4.81 6.29 -5.75
C MET A 24 4.06 7.63 -5.73
N GLU A 25 4.23 8.44 -4.70
CA GLU A 25 3.69 9.79 -4.63
C GLU A 25 4.21 10.65 -5.80
N LYS A 26 5.51 10.56 -6.11
CA LYS A 26 6.09 11.26 -7.27
C LYS A 26 5.60 10.70 -8.60
N THR A 27 5.50 9.37 -8.72
CA THR A 27 5.07 8.68 -9.94
C THR A 27 3.64 9.09 -10.32
N PHE A 28 2.76 9.23 -9.33
CA PHE A 28 1.36 9.63 -9.55
C PHE A 28 1.12 11.14 -9.45
N SER A 29 2.16 11.98 -9.34
CA SER A 29 2.01 13.42 -9.08
C SER A 29 1.30 14.20 -10.20
N LYS A 30 1.22 13.63 -11.40
CA LYS A 30 0.51 14.21 -12.56
C LYS A 30 -0.93 13.69 -12.71
N THR A 31 -1.39 12.85 -11.78
CA THR A 31 -2.76 12.29 -11.77
C THR A 31 -3.55 12.82 -10.59
N SER A 32 -4.86 12.94 -10.74
CA SER A 32 -5.77 13.46 -9.71
C SER A 32 -7.09 12.69 -9.69
N GLY A 33 -7.87 12.88 -8.63
CA GLY A 33 -9.15 12.20 -8.45
C GLY A 33 -9.03 10.67 -8.56
N ASP A 34 -9.99 10.03 -9.21
CA ASP A 34 -10.02 8.58 -9.39
C ASP A 34 -8.92 8.04 -10.33
N ALA A 35 -8.27 8.92 -11.10
CA ALA A 35 -7.13 8.54 -11.92
C ALA A 35 -5.86 8.31 -11.08
N ASN A 36 -5.80 8.89 -9.87
CA ASN A 36 -4.67 8.71 -8.96
C ASN A 36 -4.83 7.42 -8.14
N LEU A 37 -4.33 6.34 -8.72
CA LEU A 37 -4.43 4.99 -8.16
C LEU A 37 -3.62 4.85 -6.86
N TRP A 38 -2.53 5.61 -6.69
CA TRP A 38 -1.78 5.61 -5.43
C TRP A 38 -2.61 6.18 -4.27
N LYS A 39 -3.28 7.32 -4.47
CA LYS A 39 -4.17 7.90 -3.45
C LYS A 39 -5.36 7.01 -3.10
N ARG A 40 -5.80 6.15 -4.04
CA ARG A 40 -6.80 5.11 -3.75
C ARG A 40 -6.20 3.96 -2.94
N PHE A 41 -5.02 3.47 -3.33
CA PHE A 41 -4.34 2.37 -2.67
C PHE A 41 -4.07 2.64 -1.18
N ILE A 42 -3.63 3.85 -0.85
CA ILE A 42 -3.26 4.22 0.52
C ILE A 42 -4.43 4.64 1.42
N ARG A 43 -5.68 4.46 0.97
CA ARG A 43 -6.85 4.78 1.79
C ARG A 43 -6.95 3.83 2.98
N TYR A 44 -7.37 4.38 4.10
CA TYR A 44 -7.74 3.67 5.32
C TYR A 44 -8.94 4.38 5.96
N GLU A 45 -9.62 3.72 6.88
CA GLU A 45 -10.95 4.13 7.34
C GLU A 45 -11.00 5.58 7.83
N LYS A 46 -10.01 6.00 8.61
CA LYS A 46 -9.96 7.35 9.18
C LYS A 46 -9.85 8.45 8.12
N THR A 47 -9.19 8.20 6.99
CA THR A 47 -9.05 9.19 5.90
C THR A 47 -10.08 9.03 4.79
N SER A 48 -10.71 7.86 4.70
CA SER A 48 -11.69 7.54 3.66
C SER A 48 -12.74 6.56 4.21
N PRO A 49 -13.68 7.05 5.06
CA PRO A 49 -14.65 6.19 5.72
C PRO A 49 -15.47 5.33 4.74
N GLY A 50 -15.55 4.03 5.00
CA GLY A 50 -16.23 3.04 4.17
C GLY A 50 -15.55 2.75 2.81
N LYS A 51 -14.36 3.29 2.57
CA LYS A 51 -13.57 3.16 1.34
C LYS A 51 -12.10 2.84 1.62
N ALA A 52 -11.82 2.15 2.71
CA ALA A 52 -10.47 1.69 3.03
C ALA A 52 -9.94 0.76 1.93
N ALA A 53 -8.64 0.84 1.65
CA ALA A 53 -7.94 -0.02 0.71
C ALA A 53 -6.81 -0.75 1.46
N CYS A 54 -5.55 -0.53 1.08
CA CYS A 54 -4.41 -1.21 1.71
C CYS A 54 -3.76 -0.39 2.83
N GLY A 55 -4.13 0.88 3.02
CA GLY A 55 -3.42 1.76 3.93
C GLY A 55 -2.00 2.07 3.47
N ASN A 56 -1.13 2.46 4.40
CA ASN A 56 0.24 2.89 4.11
C ASN A 56 1.20 2.27 5.13
N ILE A 57 2.49 2.62 5.08
CA ILE A 57 3.48 1.94 5.92
C ILE A 57 3.21 2.12 7.43
N HIS A 58 2.59 3.25 7.81
CA HIS A 58 2.22 3.63 9.17
C HIS A 58 0.83 3.17 9.60
N PHE A 59 -0.10 3.06 8.66
CA PHE A 59 -1.52 2.83 8.94
C PHE A 59 -2.05 1.63 8.16
N ALA A 60 -2.50 0.61 8.87
CA ALA A 60 -3.34 -0.45 8.33
C ALA A 60 -4.75 0.08 7.97
N PRO A 61 -5.57 -0.68 7.22
CA PRO A 61 -6.90 -0.25 6.78
C PRO A 61 -7.84 0.25 7.90
N ASN A 62 -7.70 -0.24 9.13
CA ASN A 62 -8.53 0.15 10.29
C ASN A 62 -7.78 0.97 11.35
N SER A 63 -6.53 1.36 11.13
CA SER A 63 -5.73 2.14 12.08
C SER A 63 -6.37 3.51 12.37
N GLN A 64 -6.33 3.89 13.64
CA GLN A 64 -6.80 5.17 14.17
C GLN A 64 -5.65 6.10 14.55
N THR A 65 -4.49 5.55 14.93
CA THR A 65 -3.28 6.30 15.26
C THR A 65 -2.06 5.75 14.52
N ASP A 66 -0.97 6.52 14.55
CA ASP A 66 0.29 6.17 13.91
C ASP A 66 0.85 4.84 14.47
N TYR A 67 1.37 3.98 13.57
CA TYR A 67 1.90 2.63 13.86
C TYR A 67 0.91 1.65 14.53
N GLU A 68 -0.40 1.90 14.45
CA GLU A 68 -1.43 1.04 15.05
C GLU A 68 -1.89 -0.06 14.08
N TRP A 69 -1.09 -1.11 13.88
CA TRP A 69 -1.49 -2.22 12.99
C TRP A 69 -2.29 -3.33 13.69
N GLY A 70 -2.41 -3.31 15.02
CA GLY A 70 -3.08 -4.36 15.82
C GLY A 70 -4.52 -4.04 16.21
N ASN A 71 -5.19 -3.12 15.49
CA ASN A 71 -6.57 -2.78 15.80
C ASN A 71 -7.50 -3.91 15.35
N LYS A 72 -8.25 -4.48 16.30
CA LYS A 72 -9.17 -5.60 16.04
C LYS A 72 -10.53 -5.17 15.51
N THR A 73 -10.78 -3.87 15.40
CA THR A 73 -12.06 -3.34 14.91
C THR A 73 -12.19 -3.65 13.43
N PRO A 74 -13.19 -4.46 13.01
CA PRO A 74 -13.32 -4.81 11.61
C PRO A 74 -13.69 -3.60 10.74
N VAL A 75 -13.18 -3.56 9.52
CA VAL A 75 -13.43 -2.51 8.53
C VAL A 75 -13.77 -3.10 7.17
N LYS A 76 -14.58 -2.41 6.37
CA LYS A 76 -14.73 -2.73 4.94
C LYS A 76 -13.52 -2.25 4.16
N SER A 77 -12.82 -3.15 3.49
CA SER A 77 -11.64 -2.84 2.67
C SER A 77 -11.72 -3.48 1.28
N GLU A 78 -11.23 -2.75 0.28
CA GLU A 78 -11.00 -3.25 -1.09
C GLU A 78 -9.59 -3.87 -1.29
N CYS A 79 -8.84 -4.17 -0.22
CA CYS A 79 -7.49 -4.75 -0.31
C CYS A 79 -7.44 -6.00 -1.22
N TYR A 80 -8.44 -6.87 -1.16
CA TYR A 80 -8.52 -8.03 -2.04
C TYR A 80 -8.77 -7.68 -3.51
N ASP A 81 -9.46 -6.58 -3.80
CA ASP A 81 -9.63 -6.10 -5.19
C ASP A 81 -8.29 -5.62 -5.76
N TRP A 82 -7.43 -5.04 -4.92
CA TRP A 82 -6.05 -4.72 -5.29
C TRP A 82 -5.20 -5.96 -5.51
N LEU A 83 -5.26 -6.92 -4.60
CA LEU A 83 -4.45 -8.13 -4.64
C LEU A 83 -4.80 -9.05 -5.82
N LEU A 84 -6.09 -9.23 -6.09
CA LEU A 84 -6.58 -10.29 -6.98
C LEU A 84 -7.05 -9.75 -8.34
N ASN A 85 -7.55 -8.52 -8.40
CA ASN A 85 -8.30 -8.04 -9.57
C ASN A 85 -7.64 -6.87 -10.31
N PHE A 86 -6.57 -6.27 -9.77
CA PHE A 86 -5.84 -5.22 -10.49
C PHE A 86 -5.28 -5.75 -11.83
N PRO A 87 -5.46 -5.05 -12.97
CA PRO A 87 -5.91 -3.65 -13.12
C PRO A 87 -7.43 -3.48 -13.39
N ASN A 88 -8.17 -4.59 -13.41
CA ASN A 88 -9.58 -4.69 -13.78
C ASN A 88 -10.43 -5.00 -12.53
N PHE A 89 -10.48 -4.03 -11.62
CA PHE A 89 -11.25 -4.07 -10.38
C PHE A 89 -12.66 -4.66 -10.57
N LYS A 90 -13.06 -5.51 -9.61
CA LYS A 90 -14.36 -6.18 -9.58
C LYS A 90 -15.27 -5.65 -8.46
N GLY A 91 -14.76 -4.74 -7.62
CA GLY A 91 -15.48 -4.26 -6.45
C GLY A 91 -15.47 -5.27 -5.31
N ASP A 92 -14.40 -6.07 -5.19
CA ASP A 92 -14.22 -7.03 -4.10
C ASP A 92 -13.92 -6.30 -2.78
N ILE A 93 -14.99 -5.98 -2.05
CA ILE A 93 -14.95 -5.32 -0.74
C ILE A 93 -15.30 -6.34 0.32
N ARG A 94 -14.41 -6.53 1.29
CA ARG A 94 -14.58 -7.50 2.38
C ARG A 94 -14.47 -6.83 3.73
N THR A 95 -15.09 -7.42 4.73
CA THR A 95 -14.86 -7.06 6.13
C THR A 95 -13.58 -7.75 6.58
N VAL A 96 -12.57 -6.96 6.97
CA VAL A 96 -11.24 -7.42 7.39
C VAL A 96 -10.85 -6.79 8.72
N ASP A 97 -9.90 -7.41 9.42
CA ASP A 97 -9.32 -6.91 10.67
C ASP A 97 -7.80 -7.16 10.70
N ASP A 98 -7.18 -6.94 11.86
CA ASP A 98 -5.73 -7.07 12.03
C ASP A 98 -5.16 -8.45 11.70
N SER A 99 -5.98 -9.50 11.70
CA SER A 99 -5.51 -10.84 11.34
C SER A 99 -5.01 -10.94 9.89
N GLU A 100 -5.50 -10.09 8.98
CA GLU A 100 -5.10 -10.08 7.57
C GLU A 100 -3.63 -9.63 7.39
N TRP A 101 -3.14 -8.72 8.24
CA TRP A 101 -1.81 -8.13 8.13
C TRP A 101 -0.92 -8.40 9.36
N GLY A 102 -1.20 -9.48 10.08
CA GLY A 102 -0.30 -10.02 11.09
C GLY A 102 -0.50 -9.51 12.52
N GLY A 103 -1.69 -9.00 12.85
CA GLY A 103 -2.12 -8.79 14.24
C GLY A 103 -1.32 -7.75 15.01
N GLY A 104 -0.77 -6.74 14.32
CA GLY A 104 0.08 -5.72 14.92
C GLY A 104 1.58 -5.95 14.79
N GLU A 105 2.02 -7.08 14.22
CA GLU A 105 3.45 -7.31 13.98
C GLU A 105 3.94 -6.51 12.77
N ILE A 106 4.93 -5.63 13.00
CA ILE A 106 5.45 -4.67 12.02
C ILE A 106 5.90 -5.33 10.71
N ARG A 107 6.67 -6.43 10.79
CA ARG A 107 7.22 -7.09 9.60
C ARG A 107 6.12 -7.79 8.81
N ALA A 108 5.15 -8.41 9.48
CA ALA A 108 4.01 -9.04 8.85
C ALA A 108 3.15 -8.01 8.12
N HIS A 109 2.88 -6.86 8.75
CA HIS A 109 2.14 -5.77 8.13
C HIS A 109 2.85 -5.27 6.87
N HIS A 110 4.14 -4.96 6.94
CA HIS A 110 4.87 -4.46 5.76
C HIS A 110 4.95 -5.48 4.64
N LYS A 111 5.14 -6.77 4.96
CA LYS A 111 5.12 -7.84 3.96
C LYS A 111 3.76 -7.91 3.28
N TRP A 112 2.69 -7.92 4.06
CA TRP A 112 1.32 -7.89 3.54
C TRP A 112 1.12 -6.68 2.63
N TRP A 113 1.52 -5.49 3.07
CA TRP A 113 1.35 -4.26 2.29
C TRP A 113 2.11 -4.30 0.95
N PHE A 114 3.36 -4.77 0.96
CA PHE A 114 4.15 -4.95 -0.26
C PHE A 114 3.61 -6.05 -1.17
N ASP A 115 3.01 -7.11 -0.63
CA ASP A 115 2.38 -8.16 -1.44
C ASP A 115 1.15 -7.66 -2.21
N HIS A 116 0.53 -6.57 -1.74
CA HIS A 116 -0.58 -5.90 -2.43
C HIS A 116 -0.11 -4.95 -3.55
N PHE A 117 1.19 -4.69 -3.70
CA PHE A 117 1.68 -3.87 -4.80
C PHE A 117 1.42 -4.57 -6.15
N PRO A 118 0.74 -3.89 -7.09
CA PRO A 118 0.53 -4.40 -8.44
C PRO A 118 1.82 -4.82 -9.15
N ARG A 119 1.77 -6.00 -9.79
CA ARG A 119 2.90 -6.63 -10.51
C ARG A 119 2.50 -7.21 -11.86
N VAL A 120 1.50 -6.62 -12.50
CA VAL A 120 0.91 -7.08 -13.78
C VAL A 120 1.36 -6.22 -14.96
N ALA A 121 1.24 -6.76 -16.17
CA ALA A 121 1.60 -6.05 -17.40
C ALA A 121 0.65 -4.89 -17.71
N GLY A 122 1.10 -4.00 -18.61
CA GLY A 122 0.33 -2.88 -19.12
C GLY A 122 0.54 -1.56 -18.38
N ARG A 123 -0.26 -0.57 -18.75
CA ARG A 123 -0.25 0.78 -18.19
C ARG A 123 -1.67 1.27 -17.97
N LYS A 124 -1.85 2.15 -16.98
CA LYS A 124 -3.09 2.88 -16.73
C LYS A 124 -2.73 4.32 -16.39
N ASN A 125 -3.40 5.28 -17.04
CA ASN A 125 -3.15 6.72 -16.85
C ASN A 125 -1.67 7.11 -17.04
N GLY A 126 -0.98 6.47 -17.98
CA GLY A 126 0.44 6.71 -18.26
C GLY A 126 1.43 6.02 -17.31
N VAL A 127 0.96 5.41 -16.22
CA VAL A 127 1.79 4.71 -15.22
C VAL A 127 1.78 3.20 -15.48
N HIS A 128 2.93 2.53 -15.31
CA HIS A 128 3.03 1.08 -15.38
C HIS A 128 2.22 0.40 -14.29
N ASN A 129 1.51 -0.65 -14.68
CA ASN A 129 0.75 -1.50 -13.76
C ASN A 129 1.64 -2.33 -12.83
N ASN A 130 2.92 -2.51 -13.17
CA ASN A 130 3.89 -3.16 -12.29
C ASN A 130 4.64 -2.10 -11.48
N TRP A 131 4.20 -1.86 -10.24
CA TRP A 131 4.74 -0.79 -9.40
C TRP A 131 6.14 -1.09 -8.89
N TRP A 132 6.52 -2.37 -8.81
CA TRP A 132 7.86 -2.79 -8.42
C TRP A 132 8.95 -2.26 -9.34
N GLN A 133 8.63 -1.97 -10.60
CA GLN A 133 9.59 -1.34 -11.52
C GLN A 133 10.05 0.02 -10.99
N TYR A 134 9.15 0.81 -10.42
CA TYR A 134 9.49 2.10 -9.83
C TYR A 134 10.22 1.96 -8.50
N VAL A 135 9.78 1.02 -7.65
CA VAL A 135 10.32 0.91 -6.28
C VAL A 135 11.72 0.27 -6.29
N ALA A 136 11.88 -0.84 -7.00
CA ALA A 136 13.12 -1.63 -7.01
C ALA A 136 14.16 -1.07 -8.00
N ALA A 137 13.73 -0.59 -9.16
CA ALA A 137 14.61 -0.15 -10.24
C ALA A 137 14.14 1.17 -10.89
N PRO A 138 13.97 2.28 -10.12
CA PRO A 138 13.43 3.53 -10.65
C PRO A 138 14.23 4.10 -11.83
N GLN A 139 15.52 3.78 -11.92
CA GLN A 139 16.41 4.22 -13.02
C GLN A 139 16.04 3.58 -14.37
N GLN A 140 15.30 2.47 -14.36
CA GLN A 140 14.87 1.78 -15.57
C GLN A 140 13.53 2.27 -16.10
N VAL A 141 12.86 3.19 -15.38
CA VAL A 141 11.54 3.68 -15.76
C VAL A 141 11.61 5.17 -16.04
N ILE A 142 11.33 5.54 -17.29
CA ILE A 142 11.23 6.94 -17.71
C ILE A 142 9.78 7.39 -17.48
N VAL A 143 9.59 8.47 -16.70
CA VAL A 143 8.28 9.07 -16.35
C VAL A 143 8.12 10.43 -17.01
#